data_AF-A0A6M3IUT4-F1
#
_entry.id   AF-A0A6M3IUT4-F1
#
_cell.length_a   1.000
_cell.length_b   1.000
_cell.length_c   1.000
_cell.angle_alpha   90.00
_cell.angle_beta   90.00
_cell.angle_gamma   90.00
#
_symmetry.space_group_name_H-M   'P 1'
#
loop_
_entity.id
_entity.type
_entity.pdbx_description
1 polymer ?
#
loop_
_entity_poly.entity_id
_entity_poly.type
_entity_poly.pdbx_seq_one_letter_code
_entity_poly.pdbx_strand_id
1 'polypeptide(L)'
;MVNAPAEEKKANVENKAEYMITVSWPVKYQDDIDTWLEDPIGNVIWYRDKDKGLAHLDRDDLGSINDTIQMPDGRFVTLPYNEEKTSIRGFIAGEWVLNIHYYSKRGLKDETAHEGVPVDVKIEKLNPINKIVFFETIILREHWDEKTMARFTMLENGDILKWSNLEKTLIRSTSRYDTSGFNNSRSATE
;
A
#
# COMPACT_ATOMS: atom_id res chain seq x y z
N MET A 1 -0.55 -10.24 -56.68
CA MET A 1 0.22 -9.94 -55.46
C MET A 1 -0.78 -9.76 -54.34
N VAL A 2 -0.77 -10.67 -53.35
CA VAL A 2 -1.66 -10.59 -52.19
C VAL A 2 -0.87 -9.95 -51.05
N ASN A 3 -1.35 -8.83 -50.53
CA ASN A 3 -0.76 -8.18 -49.35
C ASN A 3 -1.00 -9.09 -48.13
N ALA A 4 0.07 -9.51 -47.49
CA ALA A 4 0.01 -10.19 -46.20
C ALA A 4 -0.55 -9.23 -45.12
N PRO A 5 -1.39 -9.70 -44.18
CA PRO A 5 -1.83 -8.87 -43.08
C PRO A 5 -0.64 -8.56 -42.18
N ALA A 6 -0.50 -7.29 -41.78
CA ALA A 6 0.48 -6.89 -40.80
C ALA A 6 0.19 -7.60 -39.48
N GLU A 7 1.17 -8.31 -38.93
CA GLU A 7 1.10 -8.86 -37.57
C GLU A 7 0.93 -7.70 -36.59
N GLU A 8 -0.26 -7.60 -35.99
CA GLU A 8 -0.47 -6.80 -34.79
C GLU A 8 0.43 -7.36 -33.68
N LYS A 9 1.59 -6.75 -33.48
CA LYS A 9 2.34 -6.89 -32.23
C LYS A 9 1.41 -6.41 -31.13
N LYS A 10 0.73 -7.35 -30.46
CA LYS A 10 0.06 -7.09 -29.19
C LYS A 10 1.08 -6.38 -28.31
N ALA A 11 0.90 -5.08 -28.09
CA ALA A 11 1.67 -4.35 -27.11
C ALA A 11 1.36 -5.04 -25.77
N ASN A 12 2.29 -5.88 -25.32
CA ASN A 12 2.21 -6.44 -23.99
C ASN A 12 2.46 -5.25 -23.05
N VAL A 13 1.39 -4.66 -22.54
CA VAL A 13 1.48 -3.65 -21.49
C VAL A 13 1.92 -4.42 -20.24
N GLU A 14 3.22 -4.67 -20.12
CA GLU A 14 3.81 -5.17 -18.88
C GLU A 14 3.70 -4.05 -17.85
N ASN A 15 2.64 -4.08 -17.05
CA ASN A 15 2.59 -3.38 -15.78
C ASN A 15 3.61 -4.05 -14.84
N LYS A 16 4.88 -3.69 -15.03
CA LYS A 16 6.01 -4.23 -14.28
C LYS A 16 6.16 -3.48 -12.97
N ALA A 17 5.97 -4.18 -11.86
CA ALA A 17 6.37 -3.70 -10.55
C ALA A 17 7.84 -4.09 -10.29
N GLU A 18 8.60 -3.20 -9.67
CA GLU A 18 9.98 -3.45 -9.26
C GLU A 18 10.07 -3.91 -7.80
N TYR A 19 9.19 -3.36 -6.95
CA TYR A 19 8.99 -3.82 -5.59
C TYR A 19 7.52 -4.06 -5.29
N MET A 20 7.26 -5.01 -4.40
CA MET A 20 5.96 -5.26 -3.78
C MET A 20 6.09 -5.12 -2.27
N ILE A 21 5.23 -4.31 -1.68
CA ILE A 21 5.03 -4.19 -0.24
C ILE A 21 3.73 -4.92 0.07
N THR A 22 3.78 -5.89 0.98
CA THR A 22 2.61 -6.63 1.46
C THR A 22 2.47 -6.43 2.95
N VAL A 23 1.30 -5.98 3.36
CA VAL A 23 0.90 -5.81 4.76
C VAL A 23 -0.26 -6.77 5.00
N SER A 24 -0.12 -7.70 5.93
CA SER A 24 -1.15 -8.72 6.16
C SER A 24 -1.38 -9.00 7.63
N TRP A 25 -2.62 -9.29 7.98
CA TRP A 25 -3.01 -9.67 9.35
C TRP A 25 -4.05 -10.80 9.35
N PRO A 26 -4.16 -11.56 10.45
CA PRO A 26 -5.07 -12.70 10.48
C PRO A 26 -6.53 -12.31 10.30
N VAL A 27 -7.26 -13.04 9.45
CA VAL A 27 -8.67 -12.79 9.07
C VAL A 27 -9.66 -12.68 10.24
N LYS A 28 -9.29 -13.20 11.42
CA LYS A 28 -10.12 -13.10 12.64
C LYS A 28 -10.23 -11.67 13.18
N TYR A 29 -9.26 -10.82 12.86
CA TYR A 29 -9.23 -9.40 13.24
C TYR A 29 -9.98 -8.60 12.17
N GLN A 30 -11.05 -7.91 12.56
CA GLN A 30 -11.84 -7.10 11.62
C GLN A 30 -11.26 -5.70 11.41
N ASP A 31 -10.14 -5.43 12.08
CA ASP A 31 -9.41 -4.17 12.08
C ASP A 31 -9.04 -3.68 10.69
N ASP A 32 -9.05 -2.35 10.57
CA ASP A 32 -8.69 -1.60 9.37
C ASP A 32 -7.26 -1.08 9.53
N ILE A 33 -6.34 -1.63 8.73
CA ILE A 33 -4.91 -1.37 8.80
C ILE A 33 -4.46 -0.86 7.43
N ASP A 34 -4.03 0.40 7.39
CA ASP A 34 -3.65 1.09 6.16
C ASP A 34 -2.13 1.17 6.00
N THR A 35 -1.70 1.12 4.76
CA THR A 35 -0.34 1.37 4.29
C THR A 35 -0.19 2.82 3.87
N TRP A 36 0.86 3.45 4.37
CA TRP A 36 1.27 4.79 3.99
C TRP A 36 2.69 4.76 3.46
N LEU A 37 2.89 5.20 2.21
CA LEU A 37 4.20 5.20 1.57
C LEU A 37 4.53 6.60 1.06
N GLU A 38 5.60 7.20 1.58
CA GLU A 38 6.18 8.44 1.06
C GLU A 38 7.39 8.13 0.17
N ASP A 39 7.41 8.75 -1.01
CA ASP A 39 8.56 8.70 -1.93
C ASP A 39 9.60 9.81 -1.65
N PRO A 40 10.81 9.74 -2.23
CA PRO A 40 11.86 10.71 -1.97
C PRO A 40 11.57 12.15 -2.41
N ILE A 41 10.56 12.37 -3.25
CA ILE A 41 10.15 13.69 -3.74
C ILE A 41 8.92 14.23 -3.00
N GLY A 42 8.44 13.51 -1.98
CA GLY A 42 7.39 13.94 -1.06
C GLY A 42 5.98 13.57 -1.49
N ASN A 43 5.79 12.73 -2.51
CA ASN A 43 4.47 12.16 -2.76
C ASN A 43 4.14 11.12 -1.69
N VAL A 44 2.88 11.08 -1.26
CA VAL A 44 2.41 10.13 -0.27
C VAL A 44 1.24 9.33 -0.84
N ILE A 45 1.36 8.00 -0.78
CA ILE A 45 0.32 7.04 -1.16
C ILE A 45 -0.37 6.54 0.09
N TRP A 46 -1.70 6.45 -0.01
CA TRP A 46 -2.60 5.95 1.03
C TRP A 46 -3.99 5.69 0.42
N TYR A 47 -4.95 5.17 1.19
CA TYR A 47 -6.24 4.71 0.64
C TYR A 47 -7.03 5.75 -0.17
N ARG A 48 -6.90 7.06 0.09
CA ARG A 48 -7.56 8.10 -0.74
C ARG A 48 -6.77 8.53 -1.96
N ASP A 49 -5.46 8.28 -1.98
CA ASP A 49 -4.57 8.70 -3.05
C ASP A 49 -3.66 7.54 -3.44
N LYS A 50 -4.27 6.60 -4.17
CA LYS A 50 -3.71 5.27 -4.45
C LYS A 50 -2.66 5.27 -5.55
N ASP A 51 -2.51 6.34 -6.31
CA ASP A 51 -1.63 6.41 -7.48
C ASP A 51 -0.86 7.73 -7.50
N LYS A 52 0.40 7.67 -7.06
CA LYS A 52 1.30 8.83 -6.97
C LYS A 52 2.73 8.47 -7.29
N GLY A 53 3.41 9.39 -7.97
CA GLY A 53 4.82 9.20 -8.34
C GLY A 53 5.00 7.92 -9.17
N LEU A 54 5.79 6.99 -8.66
CA LEU A 54 6.03 5.68 -9.28
C LEU A 54 5.54 4.52 -8.40
N ALA A 55 4.54 4.74 -7.56
CA ALA A 55 3.99 3.70 -6.71
C ALA A 55 2.46 3.71 -6.68
N HIS A 56 1.88 2.56 -6.35
CA HIS A 56 0.44 2.32 -6.44
C HIS A 56 -0.05 1.39 -5.33
N LEU A 57 -1.13 1.76 -4.64
CA LEU A 57 -1.84 0.87 -3.70
C LEU A 57 -2.76 -0.06 -4.51
N ASP A 58 -2.22 -1.25 -4.86
CA ASP A 58 -2.89 -2.24 -5.71
C ASP A 58 -4.08 -2.93 -5.02
N ARG A 59 -4.00 -3.13 -3.70
CA ARG A 59 -5.10 -3.66 -2.89
C ARG A 59 -5.22 -2.87 -1.58
N ASP A 60 -6.42 -2.39 -1.35
CA ASP A 60 -6.88 -1.69 -0.14
C ASP A 60 -7.93 -2.58 0.51
N ASP A 61 -7.64 -3.05 1.71
CA ASP A 61 -8.41 -4.08 2.40
C ASP A 61 -8.95 -3.53 3.72
N LEU A 62 -10.26 -3.29 3.75
CA LEU A 62 -10.99 -2.73 4.88
C LEU A 62 -11.23 -3.77 6.01
N GLY A 63 -10.44 -4.84 6.04
CA GLY A 63 -10.61 -6.01 6.90
C GLY A 63 -11.75 -6.93 6.41
N SER A 64 -12.60 -7.38 7.33
CA SER A 64 -13.56 -8.48 7.07
C SER A 64 -14.66 -8.23 6.02
N ILE A 65 -14.76 -7.03 5.47
CA ILE A 65 -15.84 -6.61 4.57
C ILE A 65 -15.70 -7.26 3.17
N ASN A 66 -14.47 -7.58 2.73
CA ASN A 66 -14.18 -8.07 1.39
C ASN A 66 -13.71 -9.53 1.32
N ASP A 67 -13.71 -10.25 2.44
CA ASP A 67 -13.05 -11.56 2.53
C ASP A 67 -13.80 -12.70 1.86
N THR A 68 -15.07 -12.52 1.51
CA THR A 68 -15.92 -13.61 0.99
C THR A 68 -16.29 -13.36 -0.46
N ILE A 69 -15.72 -14.17 -1.36
CA ILE A 69 -16.02 -14.14 -2.79
C ILE A 69 -17.07 -15.21 -3.09
N GLN A 70 -18.20 -14.80 -3.67
CA GLN A 70 -19.17 -15.75 -4.23
C GLN A 70 -18.72 -16.17 -5.63
N MET A 71 -18.50 -17.46 -5.81
CA MET A 71 -18.16 -18.06 -7.09
C MET A 71 -19.41 -18.22 -7.98
N PRO A 72 -19.25 -18.33 -9.31
CA PRO A 72 -20.38 -18.55 -10.24
C PRO A 72 -21.18 -19.84 -9.97
N ASP A 73 -20.59 -20.82 -9.28
CA ASP A 73 -21.24 -22.06 -8.87
C ASP A 73 -21.96 -21.96 -7.51
N GLY A 74 -22.01 -20.75 -6.92
CA GLY A 74 -22.67 -20.47 -5.65
C GLY A 74 -21.83 -20.78 -4.41
N ARG A 75 -20.59 -21.26 -4.54
CA ARG A 75 -19.67 -21.46 -3.41
C ARG A 75 -19.13 -20.12 -2.91
N PHE A 76 -18.91 -20.02 -1.60
CA PHE A 76 -18.18 -18.93 -0.99
C PHE A 76 -16.72 -19.36 -0.75
N VAL A 77 -15.78 -18.53 -1.18
CA VAL A 77 -14.35 -18.69 -0.87
C VAL A 77 -13.94 -17.53 0.04
N THR A 78 -13.43 -17.87 1.23
CA THR A 78 -12.89 -16.91 2.18
C THR A 78 -11.38 -16.84 2.06
N LEU A 79 -10.82 -15.64 1.94
CA LEU A 79 -9.37 -15.45 1.95
C LEU A 79 -8.80 -15.79 3.34
N PRO A 80 -7.62 -16.43 3.42
CA PRO A 80 -7.08 -16.86 4.71
C PRO A 80 -6.49 -15.73 5.57
N TYR A 81 -6.31 -14.54 5.01
CA TYR A 81 -5.74 -13.36 5.66
C TYR A 81 -6.27 -12.08 4.98
N ASN A 82 -6.31 -11.00 5.76
CA ASN A 82 -6.52 -9.65 5.24
C ASN A 82 -5.18 -9.16 4.67
N GLU A 83 -5.19 -8.45 3.54
CA GLU A 83 -3.94 -7.95 2.95
C GLU A 83 -4.10 -6.63 2.20
N GLU A 84 -3.17 -5.71 2.44
CA GLU A 84 -2.89 -4.60 1.56
C GLU A 84 -1.63 -4.84 0.73
N LYS A 85 -1.66 -4.39 -0.52
CA LYS A 85 -0.55 -4.52 -1.46
C LYS A 85 -0.24 -3.18 -2.09
N THR A 86 1.01 -2.76 -2.01
CA THR A 86 1.52 -1.55 -2.66
C THR A 86 2.68 -1.91 -3.58
N SER A 87 2.60 -1.58 -4.86
CA SER A 87 3.71 -1.72 -5.81
C SER A 87 4.52 -0.44 -5.93
N ILE A 88 5.83 -0.57 -6.06
CA ILE A 88 6.71 0.48 -6.59
C ILE A 88 7.14 0.03 -7.98
N ARG A 89 6.82 0.82 -9.00
CA ARG A 89 6.92 0.47 -10.43
C ARG A 89 8.15 1.05 -11.12
N GLY A 90 8.95 1.83 -10.40
CA GLY A 90 10.21 2.37 -10.90
C GLY A 90 11.09 2.87 -9.77
N PHE A 91 12.24 3.44 -10.12
CA PHE A 91 13.24 3.84 -9.14
C PHE A 91 13.28 5.35 -8.99
N ILE A 92 13.01 5.83 -7.78
CA ILE A 92 13.31 7.20 -7.37
C ILE A 92 14.41 7.09 -6.34
N ALA A 93 15.58 7.65 -6.65
CA ALA A 93 16.71 7.65 -5.75
C ALA A 93 16.42 8.55 -4.54
N GLY A 94 16.80 8.11 -3.35
CA GLY A 94 16.60 8.82 -2.10
C GLY A 94 15.83 8.00 -1.07
N GLU A 95 15.37 8.67 -0.02
CA GLU A 95 14.73 8.00 1.11
C GLU A 95 13.23 7.82 0.89
N TRP A 96 12.79 6.57 0.95
CA TRP A 96 11.39 6.17 1.02
C TRP A 96 11.00 5.91 2.47
N VAL A 97 9.74 6.18 2.83
CA VAL A 97 9.22 5.96 4.18
C VAL A 97 7.94 5.15 4.12
N LEU A 98 7.94 3.98 4.76
CA LEU A 98 6.80 3.10 4.91
C LEU A 98 6.28 3.17 6.36
N ASN A 99 5.03 3.60 6.50
CA ASN A 99 4.30 3.56 7.74
C ASN A 99 3.10 2.61 7.64
N ILE A 100 2.78 1.98 8.76
CA ILE A 100 1.53 1.23 8.95
C ILE A 100 0.67 2.03 9.92
N HIS A 101 -0.58 2.22 9.55
CA HIS A 101 -1.55 2.99 10.31
C HIS A 101 -2.71 2.10 10.76
N TYR A 102 -2.97 2.08 12.06
CA TYR A 102 -4.13 1.42 12.63
C TYR A 102 -5.36 2.33 12.51
N TYR A 103 -5.94 2.41 11.31
CA TYR A 103 -7.01 3.35 10.99
C TYR A 103 -8.28 3.13 11.83
N SER A 104 -8.71 1.89 11.98
CA SER A 104 -9.93 1.57 12.72
C SER A 104 -9.78 0.29 13.52
N LYS A 105 -9.85 0.41 14.86
CA LYS A 105 -9.91 -0.74 15.76
C LYS A 105 -11.31 -1.32 15.74
N ARG A 106 -11.44 -2.53 15.21
CA ARG A 106 -12.68 -3.29 15.11
C ARG A 106 -12.41 -4.64 15.77
N GLY A 107 -13.34 -5.11 16.60
CA GLY A 107 -13.13 -6.33 17.38
C GLY A 107 -12.78 -7.56 16.53
N LEU A 108 -12.65 -8.70 17.20
CA LEU A 108 -12.59 -9.98 16.51
C LEU A 108 -13.96 -10.34 15.92
N LYS A 109 -13.97 -11.29 14.98
CA LYS A 109 -15.20 -11.80 14.36
C LYS A 109 -16.27 -12.28 15.36
N ASP A 110 -15.83 -12.81 16.49
CA ASP A 110 -16.70 -13.37 17.54
C ASP A 110 -16.60 -12.62 18.88
N GLU A 111 -15.75 -11.58 18.99
CA GLU A 111 -15.51 -10.85 20.23
C GLU A 111 -15.30 -9.35 19.98
N THR A 112 -15.83 -8.47 20.82
CA THR A 112 -15.75 -7.02 20.57
C THR A 112 -14.40 -6.39 20.93
N ALA A 113 -13.44 -7.15 21.47
CA ALA A 113 -12.16 -6.64 21.94
C ALA A 113 -11.01 -7.64 21.75
N HIS A 114 -9.81 -7.11 21.54
CA HIS A 114 -8.55 -7.86 21.55
C HIS A 114 -7.40 -6.94 22.00
N GLU A 115 -6.31 -7.55 22.49
CA GLU A 115 -5.17 -6.82 23.07
C GLU A 115 -4.26 -6.15 22.03
N GLY A 116 -4.35 -6.57 20.77
CA GLY A 116 -3.62 -6.01 19.64
C GLY A 116 -3.73 -6.89 18.40
N VAL A 117 -3.33 -6.35 17.25
CA VAL A 117 -3.30 -7.06 15.96
C VAL A 117 -1.84 -7.36 15.60
N PRO A 118 -1.45 -8.63 15.39
CA PRO A 118 -0.19 -8.95 14.75
C PRO A 118 -0.29 -8.64 13.25
N VAL A 119 0.62 -7.80 12.76
CA VAL A 119 0.69 -7.38 11.37
C VAL A 119 2.06 -7.73 10.80
N ASP A 120 2.04 -8.53 9.74
CA ASP A 120 3.24 -8.88 8.98
C ASP A 120 3.45 -7.85 7.87
N VAL A 121 4.66 -7.32 7.76
CA VAL A 121 5.06 -6.34 6.76
C VAL A 121 6.25 -6.91 5.99
N LYS A 122 6.06 -7.07 4.68
CA LYS A 122 7.05 -7.67 3.78
C LYS A 122 7.34 -6.74 2.62
N ILE A 123 8.61 -6.58 2.25
CA ILE A 123 9.04 -5.90 1.03
C ILE A 123 9.84 -6.89 0.17
N GLU A 124 9.38 -7.07 -1.07
CA GLU A 124 9.97 -7.96 -2.07
C GLU A 124 10.49 -7.14 -3.24
N LYS A 125 11.76 -7.35 -3.61
CA LYS A 125 12.29 -6.90 -4.90
C LYS A 125 11.90 -7.95 -5.94
N LEU A 126 11.16 -7.56 -6.97
CA LEU A 126 10.59 -8.49 -7.96
C LEU A 126 11.54 -8.79 -9.11
N ASN A 127 12.38 -7.83 -9.51
CA ASN A 127 13.32 -7.97 -10.62
C ASN A 127 14.78 -7.74 -10.16
N PRO A 128 15.75 -8.47 -10.74
CA PRO A 128 15.60 -9.52 -11.75
C PRO A 128 15.08 -10.86 -11.21
N ILE A 129 15.11 -11.05 -9.89
CA ILE A 129 14.64 -12.27 -9.21
C ILE A 129 13.86 -11.84 -7.97
N ASN A 130 12.72 -12.49 -7.72
CA ASN A 130 11.93 -12.24 -6.53
C ASN A 130 12.75 -12.56 -5.26
N LYS A 131 13.01 -11.54 -4.44
CA LYS A 131 13.74 -11.64 -3.19
C LYS A 131 13.07 -10.80 -2.12
N ILE A 132 12.79 -11.42 -0.97
CA ILE A 132 12.40 -10.70 0.25
C ILE A 132 13.61 -9.90 0.74
N VAL A 133 13.47 -8.58 0.79
CA VAL A 133 14.51 -7.64 1.26
C VAL A 133 14.20 -7.06 2.64
N PHE A 134 12.97 -7.17 3.09
CA PHE A 134 12.52 -6.79 4.42
C PHE A 134 11.34 -7.66 4.85
N PHE A 135 11.34 -8.08 6.12
CA PHE A 135 10.22 -8.77 6.75
C PHE A 135 10.23 -8.46 8.25
N GLU A 136 9.13 -7.96 8.78
CA GLU A 136 8.95 -7.70 10.20
C GLU A 136 7.50 -7.91 10.60
N THR A 137 7.28 -8.42 11.82
CA THR A 137 5.96 -8.52 12.44
C THR A 137 5.88 -7.50 13.57
N ILE A 138 4.85 -6.66 13.55
CA ILE A 138 4.55 -5.70 14.63
C ILE A 138 3.21 -5.99 15.29
N ILE A 139 3.04 -5.50 16.52
CA ILE A 139 1.75 -5.53 17.21
C ILE A 139 1.20 -4.11 17.30
N LEU A 140 0.08 -3.86 16.61
CA LEU A 140 -0.69 -2.61 16.70
C LEU A 140 -1.75 -2.75 17.79
N ARG A 141 -1.93 -1.74 18.65
CA ARG A 141 -2.80 -1.86 19.84
C ARG A 141 -3.88 -0.81 19.92
N GLU A 142 -3.57 0.42 19.56
CA GLU A 142 -4.46 1.55 19.72
C GLU A 142 -4.95 2.09 18.38
N HIS A 143 -6.19 2.55 18.38
CA HIS A 143 -6.79 3.27 17.27
C HIS A 143 -5.96 4.53 16.95
N TRP A 144 -5.68 4.77 15.67
CA TRP A 144 -4.76 5.80 15.15
C TRP A 144 -3.28 5.61 15.48
N ASP A 145 -2.86 4.41 15.90
CA ASP A 145 -1.44 4.10 15.99
C ASP A 145 -0.78 4.22 14.61
N GLU A 146 0.30 4.99 14.54
CA GLU A 146 1.16 5.09 13.36
C GLU A 146 2.53 4.54 13.71
N LYS A 147 3.02 3.59 12.91
CA LYS A 147 4.34 2.99 13.09
C LYS A 147 5.15 3.08 11.81
N THR A 148 6.32 3.70 11.90
CA THR A 148 7.31 3.66 10.83
C THR A 148 8.00 2.30 10.81
N MET A 149 7.70 1.52 9.79
CA MET A 149 8.26 0.19 9.60
C MET A 149 9.64 0.23 8.96
N ALA A 150 9.76 1.06 7.93
CA ALA A 150 11.01 1.16 7.21
C ALA A 150 11.18 2.56 6.63
N ARG A 151 12.39 3.08 6.82
CA ARG A 151 12.97 4.15 6.02
C ARG A 151 14.11 3.54 5.26
N PHE A 152 14.01 3.55 3.94
CA PHE A 152 15.02 2.91 3.10
C PHE A 152 15.51 3.84 2.02
N THR A 153 16.82 3.87 1.83
CA THR A 153 17.44 4.67 0.77
C THR A 153 17.59 3.81 -0.48
N MET A 154 16.84 4.14 -1.52
CA MET A 154 16.93 3.54 -2.84
C MET A 154 17.97 4.28 -3.69
N LEU A 155 18.79 3.56 -4.44
CA LEU A 155 19.72 4.09 -5.43
C LEU A 155 19.05 4.21 -6.80
N GLU A 156 19.68 4.92 -7.74
CA GLU A 156 19.16 5.09 -9.11
C GLU A 156 18.97 3.75 -9.85
N ASN A 157 19.79 2.75 -9.54
CA ASN A 157 19.68 1.40 -10.09
C ASN A 157 18.61 0.53 -9.39
N GLY A 158 17.90 1.09 -8.42
CA GLY A 158 16.88 0.39 -7.65
C GLY A 158 17.43 -0.54 -6.58
N ASP A 159 18.69 -0.45 -6.15
CA ASP A 159 19.17 -1.16 -4.97
C ASP A 159 18.89 -0.37 -3.69
N ILE A 160 18.64 -1.07 -2.58
CA ILE A 160 18.44 -0.46 -1.27
C ILE A 160 19.76 -0.48 -0.50
N LEU A 161 20.26 0.70 -0.15
CA LEU A 161 21.56 0.89 0.51
C LEU A 161 21.48 0.84 2.03
N LYS A 162 20.42 1.42 2.60
CA LYS A 162 20.29 1.65 4.05
C LYS A 162 18.87 1.42 4.49
N TRP A 163 18.73 0.85 5.69
CA TRP A 163 17.48 0.75 6.43
C TRP A 163 17.58 1.57 7.72
N SER A 164 16.46 2.12 8.14
CA SER A 164 16.27 2.79 9.42
C SER A 164 14.80 2.64 9.84
N ASN A 165 14.54 2.65 11.14
CA ASN A 165 13.21 2.67 11.72
C ASN A 165 12.94 3.98 12.49
N LEU A 166 13.69 5.05 12.19
CA LEU A 166 13.51 6.34 12.82
C LEU A 166 12.12 6.88 12.52
N GLU A 167 11.31 7.07 13.56
CA GLU A 167 9.91 7.50 13.44
C GLU A 167 9.75 8.77 12.59
N LYS A 168 8.75 8.75 11.70
CA LYS A 168 8.31 9.90 10.90
C LYS A 168 6.80 9.82 10.71
N THR A 169 6.07 10.87 11.07
CA THR A 169 4.61 10.95 10.87
C THR A 169 4.24 11.36 9.44
N LEU A 170 3.39 10.59 8.78
CA LEU A 170 2.83 10.84 7.44
C LEU A 170 1.36 11.28 7.49
N ILE A 171 0.58 10.81 8.47
CA ILE A 171 -0.87 11.06 8.55
C ILE A 171 -1.20 12.56 8.74
N ARG A 172 -0.39 13.28 9.53
CA ARG A 172 -0.59 14.71 9.80
C ARG A 172 0.01 15.62 8.72
N SER A 173 0.92 15.12 7.90
CA SER A 173 1.52 15.92 6.82
C SER A 173 0.55 16.02 5.63
N THR A 174 -0.18 14.94 5.31
CA THR A 174 -1.16 14.91 4.21
C THR A 174 -2.40 15.77 4.45
N SER A 175 -2.86 15.89 5.69
CA SER A 175 -3.97 16.79 6.05
C SER A 175 -3.66 18.28 5.77
N ARG A 176 -2.38 18.66 5.69
CA ARG A 176 -1.97 20.02 5.24
C ARG A 176 -2.01 20.17 3.72
N TYR A 177 -1.82 19.09 2.96
CA TYR A 177 -1.93 19.11 1.49
C TYR A 177 -3.39 19.15 1.01
N ASP A 178 -4.33 18.55 1.76
CA ASP A 178 -5.78 18.50 1.45
C ASP A 178 -6.44 19.90 1.46
N THR A 179 -5.93 20.83 2.28
CA THR A 179 -6.50 22.20 2.36
C THR A 179 -6.07 23.13 1.21
N SER A 180 -5.11 22.71 0.37
CA SER A 180 -4.65 23.52 -0.78
C SER A 180 -5.56 23.43 -2.02
N GLY A 181 -6.52 22.49 -2.04
CA GLY A 181 -7.45 22.29 -3.15
C GLY A 181 -8.78 23.06 -3.07
N PHE A 182 -9.05 23.80 -1.98
CA PHE A 182 -10.37 24.38 -1.69
C PHE A 182 -10.44 25.91 -1.66
N ASN A 183 -9.52 26.61 -2.32
CA ASN A 183 -9.63 28.06 -2.48
C ASN A 183 -9.37 28.52 -3.92
N ASN A 184 -10.32 28.20 -4.81
CA ASN A 184 -10.55 29.07 -5.98
C ASN A 184 -11.98 28.92 -6.52
N SER A 185 -12.90 29.76 -6.02
CA SER A 185 -14.03 30.34 -6.77
C SER A 185 -15.06 30.95 -5.83
N ARG A 186 -14.77 32.13 -5.28
CA ARG A 186 -15.82 33.15 -5.03
C ARG A 186 -15.22 34.55 -5.16
N SER A 187 -15.17 35.02 -6.40
CA SER A 187 -15.21 36.44 -6.72
C SER A 187 -16.16 36.67 -7.90
N ALA A 188 -17.05 37.66 -7.73
CA ALA A 188 -18.10 38.14 -8.63
C ALA A 188 -19.27 37.15 -8.86
N THR A 189 -20.54 37.51 -8.67
CA THR A 189 -21.21 38.70 -9.21
C THR A 189 -22.51 38.99 -8.45
N GLU A 190 -22.83 40.29 -8.37
CA GLU A 190 -24.11 40.96 -8.00
C GLU A 190 -24.58 40.95 -6.54
#